data_AF-A0A1R1XAU6-F1
#
_entry.id   AF-A0A1R1XAU6-F1
#
_cell.length_a   1.000
_cell.length_b   1.000
_cell.length_c   1.000
_cell.angle_alpha   90.00
_cell.angle_beta   90.00
_cell.angle_gamma   90.00
#
_symmetry.space_group_name_H-M   'P 1'
#
loop_
_entity.id
_entity.type
_entity.pdbx_description
1 polymer ?
#
loop_
_entity_poly.entity_id
_entity_poly.type
_entity_poly.pdbx_seq_one_letter_code
_entity_poly.pdbx_strand_id
1 'polypeptide(L)'
;MSAKVLEPKIFYGKEGEDSSRWMKRYECFREACKWSDSEATDYLDLFLEGRSLNWYKGFTINNKDWETVKLNFLEVFADKDEEITAWNELIKFDSTGKDSIEISG
;
A
#
# COMPACT_ATOMS: atom_id res chain seq x y z
N MET A 1 13.88 8.18 -18.02
CA MET A 1 12.43 8.46 -17.93
C MET A 1 12.25 9.75 -17.14
N SER A 2 11.42 10.69 -17.59
CA SER A 2 11.17 11.93 -16.84
C SER A 2 10.28 11.63 -15.62
N ALA A 3 10.66 12.08 -14.43
CA ALA A 3 9.92 11.87 -13.18
C ALA A 3 8.43 12.28 -13.28
N LYS A 4 8.11 13.26 -14.15
CA LYS A 4 6.73 13.72 -14.42
C LYS A 4 5.75 12.64 -14.88
N VAL A 5 6.22 11.54 -15.48
CA VAL A 5 5.33 10.46 -15.95
C VAL A 5 4.84 9.58 -14.79
N LEU A 6 5.55 9.59 -13.67
CA LEU A 6 5.28 8.75 -12.50
C LEU A 6 4.52 9.48 -11.40
N GLU A 7 4.30 10.79 -11.55
CA GLU A 7 3.60 11.60 -10.55
C GLU A 7 2.23 10.97 -10.21
N PRO A 8 1.99 10.64 -8.92
CA PRO A 8 0.72 10.11 -8.46
C PRO A 8 -0.39 11.14 -8.64
N LYS A 9 -1.60 10.65 -8.92
CA LYS A 9 -2.79 11.49 -8.82
C LYS A 9 -3.14 11.70 -7.35
N ILE A 10 -3.98 12.69 -7.05
CA ILE A 10 -4.58 12.81 -5.71
C ILE A 10 -5.35 11.52 -5.37
N PHE A 11 -5.10 10.97 -4.18
CA PHE A 11 -5.83 9.85 -3.63
C PHE A 11 -6.86 10.33 -2.62
N TYR A 12 -8.13 9.99 -2.82
CA TYR A 12 -9.23 10.45 -1.96
C TYR A 12 -9.56 9.47 -0.83
N GLY A 13 -9.19 8.19 -0.99
CA GLY A 13 -9.57 7.12 -0.08
C GLY A 13 -11.05 6.74 -0.20
N LYS A 14 -11.62 6.89 -1.40
CA LYS A 14 -13.01 6.51 -1.70
C LYS A 14 -13.09 5.08 -2.25
N GLU A 15 -14.28 4.49 -2.21
CA GLU A 15 -14.55 3.17 -2.78
C GLU A 15 -14.22 3.15 -4.30
N GLY A 16 -13.60 2.05 -4.75
CA GLY A 16 -13.12 1.87 -6.12
C GLY A 16 -11.77 2.53 -6.43
N GLU A 17 -11.11 3.18 -5.46
CA GLU A 17 -9.70 3.56 -5.60
C GLU A 17 -8.78 2.42 -5.14
N ASP A 18 -7.88 2.02 -6.03
CA ASP A 18 -6.88 0.98 -5.79
C ASP A 18 -5.67 1.56 -5.03
N SER A 19 -5.69 1.39 -3.71
CA SER A 19 -4.66 1.89 -2.78
C SER A 19 -3.30 1.23 -3.01
N SER A 20 -3.27 -0.06 -3.30
CA SER A 20 -2.07 -0.86 -3.61
C SER A 20 -1.34 -0.32 -4.84
N ARG A 21 -2.05 -0.14 -5.95
CA ARG A 21 -1.49 0.42 -7.18
C ARG A 21 -1.10 1.87 -7.02
N TRP A 22 -1.86 2.65 -6.26
CA TRP A 22 -1.54 4.04 -5.99
C TRP A 22 -0.24 4.16 -5.19
N MET A 23 -0.09 3.40 -4.10
CA MET A 23 1.09 3.40 -3.25
C MET A 23 2.33 2.94 -4.03
N LYS A 24 2.20 1.92 -4.87
CA LYS A 24 3.29 1.49 -5.77
C LYS A 24 3.75 2.63 -6.70
N ARG A 25 2.82 3.42 -7.22
CA ARG A 25 3.16 4.58 -8.06
C ARG A 25 3.87 5.66 -7.24
N TYR A 26 3.42 5.93 -6.02
CA TYR A 26 4.06 6.87 -5.10
C TYR A 26 5.51 6.46 -4.82
N GLU A 27 5.74 5.18 -4.49
CA GLU A 27 7.08 4.61 -4.28
C GLU A 27 8.00 4.84 -5.49
N CYS A 28 7.56 4.49 -6.70
CA CYS A 28 8.36 4.72 -7.90
C CYS A 28 8.65 6.21 -8.15
N PHE A 29 7.70 7.09 -7.82
CA PHE A 29 7.87 8.53 -7.97
C PHE A 29 8.89 9.08 -6.97
N ARG A 30 8.79 8.72 -5.68
CA ARG A 30 9.74 9.15 -4.66
C ARG A 30 11.16 8.64 -4.93
N GLU A 31 11.30 7.41 -5.45
CA GLU A 31 12.59 6.86 -5.87
C GLU A 31 13.18 7.67 -7.02
N ALA A 32 12.36 8.03 -8.02
CA ALA A 32 12.79 8.88 -9.14
C ALA A 32 13.19 10.29 -8.68
N CYS A 33 12.52 10.83 -7.67
CA CYS A 33 12.85 12.10 -7.03
C CYS A 33 13.98 12.00 -5.98
N LYS A 34 14.44 10.79 -5.66
CA LYS A 34 15.47 10.50 -4.64
C LYS A 34 15.11 10.99 -3.24
N TRP A 35 13.85 10.87 -2.85
CA TRP A 35 13.41 11.25 -1.51
C TRP A 35 13.81 10.19 -0.48
N SER A 36 14.33 10.66 0.65
CA SER A 36 14.49 9.87 1.87
C SER A 36 13.15 9.43 2.43
N ASP A 37 13.15 8.49 3.38
CA ASP A 37 11.92 8.02 4.03
C ASP A 37 11.22 9.13 4.82
N SER A 38 11.99 10.03 5.46
CA SER A 38 11.41 11.21 6.14
C SER A 38 10.70 12.13 5.15
N GLU A 39 11.33 12.42 4.00
CA GLU A 39 10.73 13.24 2.95
C GLU A 39 9.51 12.55 2.33
N ALA A 40 9.56 11.23 2.15
CA ALA A 40 8.44 10.46 1.63
C ALA A 40 7.23 10.51 2.56
N THR A 41 7.44 10.43 3.88
CA THR A 41 6.39 10.66 4.87
C THR A 41 5.92 12.12 4.77
N ASP A 42 6.81 13.10 4.93
CA ASP A 42 6.43 14.52 5.00
C ASP A 42 5.71 15.02 3.74
N TYR A 43 6.00 14.48 2.56
CA TYR A 43 5.38 14.88 1.30
C TYR A 43 4.15 14.07 0.92
N LEU A 44 3.82 13.01 1.66
CA LEU A 44 2.68 12.15 1.31
C LEU A 44 1.37 12.95 1.29
N ASP A 45 1.20 13.89 2.23
CA ASP A 45 -0.02 14.69 2.35
C ASP A 45 -0.31 15.58 1.14
N LEU A 46 0.71 15.94 0.35
CA LEU A 46 0.57 16.69 -0.91
C LEU A 46 -0.23 15.93 -1.97
N PHE A 47 -0.31 14.60 -1.84
CA PHE A 47 -1.00 13.73 -2.79
C PHE A 47 -2.28 13.10 -2.22
N LEU A 48 -2.71 13.55 -1.03
CA LEU A 48 -3.91 13.05 -0.36
C LEU A 48 -4.97 14.15 -0.25
N GLU A 49 -6.24 13.80 -0.45
CA GLU A 49 -7.37 14.69 -0.16
C GLU A 49 -8.53 13.95 0.49
N GLY A 50 -9.44 14.70 1.11
CA GLY A 50 -10.65 14.13 1.71
C GLY A 50 -10.35 13.13 2.83
N ARG A 51 -10.85 11.89 2.69
CA ARG A 51 -10.76 10.87 3.76
C ARG A 51 -9.33 10.45 4.03
N SER A 52 -8.52 10.27 2.98
CA SER A 52 -7.12 9.86 3.09
C SER A 52 -6.28 10.90 3.83
N LEU A 53 -6.45 12.19 3.50
CA LEU A 53 -5.73 13.28 4.15
C LEU A 53 -6.11 13.42 5.63
N ASN A 54 -7.40 13.27 5.96
CA ASN A 54 -7.87 13.34 7.34
C ASN A 54 -7.30 12.20 8.19
N TRP A 55 -7.27 10.97 7.65
CA TRP A 55 -6.61 9.84 8.28
C TRP A 55 -5.11 10.12 8.49
N TYR A 56 -4.43 10.57 7.45
CA TYR A 56 -2.98 10.80 7.48
C TYR A 56 -2.58 11.79 8.57
N LYS A 57 -3.28 12.93 8.64
CA LYS A 57 -3.04 13.96 9.67
C LYS A 57 -3.23 13.45 11.09
N GLY A 58 -4.17 12.54 11.33
CA GLY A 58 -4.37 11.93 12.64
C GLY A 58 -3.31 10.87 12.96
N PHE A 59 -2.95 10.06 11.96
CA PHE A 59 -2.02 8.95 12.12
C PHE A 59 -0.59 9.42 12.38
N THR A 60 -0.13 10.46 11.68
CA THR A 60 1.27 10.91 11.72
C THR A 60 1.64 11.79 12.90
N ILE A 61 0.67 12.11 13.76
CA ILE A 61 0.94 12.71 15.08
C ILE A 61 1.87 11.80 15.90
N ASN A 62 1.67 10.47 15.80
CA ASN A 62 2.40 9.49 16.60
C ASN A 62 3.31 8.57 15.77
N ASN A 63 3.17 8.55 14.44
CA ASN A 63 3.86 7.60 13.57
C ASN A 63 4.46 8.33 12.36
N LYS A 64 5.80 8.38 12.27
CA LYS A 64 6.49 9.03 11.14
C LYS A 64 7.41 8.11 10.34
N ASP A 65 7.57 6.88 10.81
CA ASP A 65 8.31 5.85 10.09
C ASP A 65 7.60 5.49 8.79
N TRP A 66 8.33 5.52 7.68
CA TRP A 66 7.76 5.35 6.33
C TRP A 66 7.10 3.98 6.16
N GLU A 67 7.76 2.91 6.61
CA GLU A 67 7.22 1.55 6.47
C GLU A 67 5.93 1.39 7.28
N THR A 68 5.89 1.95 8.49
CA THR A 68 4.69 1.97 9.34
C THR A 68 3.54 2.73 8.66
N VAL A 69 3.81 3.91 8.09
CA VAL A 69 2.83 4.72 7.36
C VAL A 69 2.29 3.99 6.15
N LYS A 70 3.18 3.38 5.35
CA LYS A 70 2.83 2.62 4.14
C LYS A 70 1.97 1.41 4.45
N LEU A 71 2.33 0.61 5.45
CA LEU A 71 1.55 -0.55 5.87
C LEU A 71 0.15 -0.15 6.35
N ASN A 72 0.05 0.86 7.21
CA ASN A 72 -1.25 1.31 7.72
C ASN A 72 -2.10 1.98 6.62
N PHE A 73 -1.48 2.68 5.67
CA PHE A 73 -2.19 3.21 4.51
C PHE A 73 -2.87 2.08 3.72
N LEU A 74 -2.12 1.01 3.42
CA LEU A 74 -2.65 -0.14 2.69
C LEU A 74 -3.73 -0.85 3.49
N GLU A 75 -3.54 -1.05 4.80
CA GLU A 75 -4.55 -1.68 5.65
C GLU A 75 -5.86 -0.88 5.70
N VAL A 76 -5.79 0.45 5.83
CA VAL A 76 -6.96 1.32 5.98
C VAL A 76 -7.73 1.52 4.68
N PHE A 77 -7.02 1.48 3.54
CA PHE A 77 -7.59 1.75 2.22
C PHE A 77 -7.55 0.56 1.27
N ALA A 78 -7.23 -0.65 1.74
CA ALA A 78 -7.36 -1.87 0.95
C ALA A 78 -8.82 -2.00 0.47
N ASP A 79 -8.99 -2.35 -0.80
CA ASP A 79 -10.30 -2.75 -1.27
C ASP A 79 -10.66 -4.10 -0.65
N LYS A 80 -11.94 -4.29 -0.30
CA LYS A 80 -12.41 -5.56 0.30
C LYS A 80 -12.15 -6.74 -0.62
N ASP A 81 -12.14 -6.52 -1.94
CA ASP A 81 -11.82 -7.55 -2.92
C ASP A 81 -10.33 -7.93 -2.94
N GLU A 82 -9.41 -7.02 -2.58
CA GLU A 82 -7.99 -7.35 -2.37
C GLU A 82 -7.80 -8.16 -1.10
N GLU A 83 -8.51 -7.84 -0.02
CA GLU A 83 -8.55 -8.67 1.19
C GLU A 83 -9.04 -10.08 0.85
N ILE A 84 -10.18 -10.22 0.17
CA ILE A 84 -10.74 -11.52 -0.23
C ILE A 84 -9.76 -12.28 -1.14
N THR A 85 -9.08 -11.60 -2.06
CA THR A 85 -8.08 -12.21 -2.95
C THR A 85 -6.85 -12.67 -2.18
N ALA A 86 -6.30 -11.85 -1.28
CA ALA A 86 -5.18 -12.21 -0.42
C ALA A 86 -5.55 -13.35 0.55
N TRP A 87 -6.75 -13.33 1.13
CA TRP A 87 -7.32 -14.44 1.91
C TRP A 87 -7.43 -15.71 1.08
N ASN A 88 -7.91 -15.63 -0.16
CA ASN A 88 -8.00 -16.77 -1.07
C ASN A 88 -6.61 -17.29 -1.49
N GLU A 89 -5.61 -16.42 -1.65
CA GLU A 89 -4.23 -16.82 -1.92
C GLU A 89 -3.58 -17.49 -0.72
N LEU A 90 -3.84 -17.03 0.51
CA LEU A 90 -3.39 -17.67 1.75
C LEU A 90 -4.02 -19.05 1.95
N ILE A 91 -5.33 -19.21 1.69
CA ILE A 91 -6.00 -20.52 1.74
C ILE A 91 -5.40 -21.48 0.71
N LYS A 92 -5.13 -21.00 -0.51
CA LYS A 92 -4.46 -21.80 -1.55
C LYS A 92 -3.06 -22.22 -1.09
N PHE A 93 -2.28 -21.30 -0.54
CA PHE A 93 -0.94 -21.58 -0.04
C PHE A 93 -0.94 -22.68 1.05
N ASP A 94 -1.84 -22.60 2.03
CA ASP A 94 -1.99 -23.60 3.10
C ASP A 94 -2.39 -25.00 2.58
N SER A 95 -3.19 -25.06 1.51
CA SER A 95 -3.59 -26.33 0.89
C SER A 95 -2.45 -27.00 0.08
N THR A 96 -1.48 -26.25 -0.43
CA THR A 96 -0.34 -26.79 -1.20
C THR A 96 0.69 -27.55 -0.35
N GLY A 97 0.63 -27.43 0.98
CA GLY A 97 1.56 -28.10 1.90
C GLY A 97 1.17 -29.53 2.32
N LYS A 98 0.03 -30.06 1.84
CA LYS A 98 -0.52 -31.35 2.30
C LYS A 98 -0.61 -32.45 1.25
N ASP A 99 -0.11 -32.24 0.04
CA ASP A 99 -0.07 -33.27 -1.00
C ASP A 99 1.36 -33.71 -1.23
N SER A 100 1.90 -34.59 -0.37
CA SER A 100 2.91 -35.62 -0.67
C SER A 100 3.41 -36.28 0.62
N ILE A 101 2.66 -37.25 1.15
CA ILE A 101 3.30 -38.38 1.85
C ILE A 101 2.92 -39.61 1.04
N GLU A 102 3.73 -39.92 0.03
CA GLU A 102 3.74 -41.26 -0.57
C GLU A 102 4.26 -42.23 0.50
N ILE A 103 3.36 -42.99 1.12
CA ILE A 103 3.74 -44.16 1.91
C ILE A 103 3.93 -45.29 0.91
N SER A 104 5.16 -45.51 0.45
CA SER A 104 5.55 -46.76 -0.20
C SER A 104 5.54 -47.88 0.85
N GLY A 105 4.70 -48.89 0.61
CA GLY A 105 4.60 -50.10 1.43
C GLY A 105 5.73 -51.10 1.23
#